data_AF-A0A5D3DX24-F1
#
_entry.id   AF-A0A5D3DX24-F1
#
_cell.length_a   1.000
_cell.length_b   1.000
_cell.length_c   1.000
_cell.angle_alpha   90.00
_cell.angle_beta   90.00
_cell.angle_gamma   90.00
#
_symmetry.space_group_name_H-M   'P 1'
#
loop_
_entity.id
_entity.type
_entity.pdbx_description
1 polymer ?
#
loop_
_entity_poly.entity_id
_entity_poly.type
_entity_poly.pdbx_seq_one_letter_code
_entity_poly.pdbx_strand_id
1 'polypeptide(L)'
;MSRVVEILPCQLFRLPYLGFLDLSWNYLSGEIPRELGFTKLKELYHFSLSCIMNLEANHLSGRLPSTLGYLVNLEIFVINDNNFEGQIPSSIKNWLNVTSIRVQGSGLSGLLPSEIGLLTKLTKLLVCTLISWFSSFFDFTLVLSRRIISDLNGASSPFPPLANLYNMEYLILRSCNIMDVLPSYLDVMGNLTILDLSFNKISGQIPSYFYSLARVENIFLTGNLLNGSVPEWMLETGNNIDLSYNKFEALLSNGCQSRLTIPIFKLCNRQEFVSFWFLQYSYSLHINCGGKEVTISGTTFEGDVDPGEPSVFVSSKTNWGFSNTGLFLYDTGVSVDYIELNHSLNFPTPYSELYESARVSPISLTYYAYCLGNGNYRISLHFSEIVLTNDTKLGGHGRRVFNIYIQGKLVVKDFNIVDAAGGILKPVIKRIPVAVTSNTVEIRFYWAGKGTFLTIENNTGYGPLISAISIELGRLVAI
;
A
#
# COMPACT_ATOMS: atom_id res chain seq x y z
N MET A 1 -11.03 -23.31 -15.16
CA MET A 1 -9.95 -24.25 -14.74
C MET A 1 -10.23 -24.69 -13.31
N SER A 2 -10.17 -25.99 -13.02
CA SER A 2 -10.21 -26.50 -11.65
C SER A 2 -8.93 -26.05 -10.92
N ARG A 3 -9.06 -25.27 -9.85
CA ARG A 3 -7.93 -24.82 -9.03
C ARG A 3 -7.42 -25.97 -8.17
N VAL A 4 -6.11 -26.04 -7.96
CA VAL A 4 -5.48 -27.10 -7.16
C VAL A 4 -5.64 -26.77 -5.68
N VAL A 5 -6.25 -27.69 -4.92
CA VAL A 5 -6.48 -27.59 -3.47
C VAL A 5 -5.67 -28.70 -2.79
N GLU A 6 -4.35 -28.65 -2.91
CA GLU A 6 -3.47 -29.69 -2.38
C GLU A 6 -2.16 -29.08 -1.84
N ILE A 7 -1.43 -29.88 -1.07
CA ILE A 7 -0.04 -29.60 -0.70
C ILE A 7 0.82 -29.85 -1.95
N LEU A 8 1.83 -29.01 -2.17
CA LEU A 8 2.80 -29.21 -3.25
C LEU A 8 3.50 -30.58 -3.12
N PRO A 9 3.26 -31.55 -4.02
CA PRO A 9 3.85 -32.88 -3.89
C PRO A 9 5.34 -32.85 -4.23
N CYS A 10 6.19 -33.46 -3.40
CA CYS A 10 7.63 -33.45 -3.59
C CYS A 10 8.09 -34.12 -4.91
N GLN A 11 7.23 -34.98 -5.50
CA GLN A 11 7.46 -35.66 -6.77
C GLN A 11 7.39 -34.71 -7.98
N LEU A 12 6.62 -33.61 -7.92
CA LEU A 12 6.53 -32.61 -9.00
C LEU A 12 7.89 -31.97 -9.29
N PHE A 13 8.78 -31.98 -8.30
CA PHE A 13 10.08 -31.30 -8.36
C PHE A 13 11.24 -32.24 -8.67
N ARG A 14 10.95 -33.41 -9.28
CA ARG A 14 11.93 -34.28 -9.94
C ARG A 14 11.95 -34.10 -11.45
N LEU A 15 11.22 -33.12 -12.00
CA LEU A 15 11.16 -32.84 -13.43
C LEU A 15 12.49 -32.25 -13.92
N PRO A 16 13.24 -32.94 -14.79
CA PRO A 16 14.62 -32.55 -15.16
C PRO A 16 14.72 -31.35 -16.12
N TYR A 17 13.58 -30.84 -16.57
CA TYR A 17 13.45 -29.82 -17.63
C TYR A 17 12.49 -28.68 -17.26
N LEU A 18 12.08 -28.57 -16.00
CA LEU A 18 11.20 -27.49 -15.57
C LEU A 18 11.97 -26.16 -15.71
N GLY A 19 11.54 -25.27 -16.60
CA GLY A 19 12.14 -23.93 -16.77
C GLY A 19 11.25 -22.81 -16.23
N PHE A 20 9.95 -23.03 -16.23
CA PHE A 20 8.92 -22.08 -15.85
C PHE A 20 7.93 -22.78 -14.90
N LEU A 21 7.70 -22.20 -13.72
CA LEU A 21 6.73 -22.68 -12.74
C LEU A 21 5.83 -21.51 -12.34
N ASP A 22 4.60 -21.51 -12.85
CA ASP A 22 3.54 -20.61 -12.39
C ASP A 22 2.41 -21.43 -11.77
N LEU A 23 2.27 -21.27 -10.46
CA LEU A 23 1.19 -21.83 -9.65
C LEU A 23 0.42 -20.71 -8.93
N SER A 24 0.52 -19.48 -9.43
CA SER A 24 -0.19 -18.34 -8.85
C SER A 24 -1.70 -18.58 -8.86
N TRP A 25 -2.42 -17.94 -7.94
CA TRP A 25 -3.88 -17.94 -7.90
C TRP A 25 -4.52 -19.31 -7.63
N ASN A 26 -3.88 -20.13 -6.79
CA ASN A 26 -4.38 -21.45 -6.36
C ASN A 26 -4.70 -21.49 -4.86
N TYR A 27 -5.11 -22.67 -4.36
CA TYR A 27 -5.35 -22.95 -2.94
C TYR A 27 -4.24 -23.81 -2.33
N LEU A 28 -3.02 -23.67 -2.84
CA LEU A 28 -1.90 -24.45 -2.33
C LEU A 28 -1.64 -24.05 -0.89
N SER A 29 -1.44 -25.04 -0.03
CA SER A 29 -1.22 -24.85 1.40
C SER A 29 -0.06 -25.72 1.88
N GLY A 30 0.42 -25.44 3.09
CA GLY A 30 1.60 -26.09 3.64
C GLY A 30 2.90 -25.45 3.14
N GLU A 31 4.01 -26.13 3.40
CA GLU A 31 5.35 -25.58 3.15
C GLU A 31 5.81 -25.78 1.70
N ILE A 32 6.74 -24.93 1.24
CA ILE A 32 7.49 -25.19 0.01
C ILE A 32 8.40 -26.41 0.26
N PRO A 33 8.25 -27.52 -0.49
CA PRO A 33 9.12 -28.69 -0.31
C PRO A 33 10.58 -28.32 -0.63
N ARG A 34 11.52 -28.72 0.24
CA ARG A 34 12.96 -28.50 0.00
C ARG A 34 13.44 -29.08 -1.33
N GLU A 35 12.76 -30.11 -1.82
CA GLU A 35 12.97 -30.79 -3.10
C GLU A 35 12.87 -29.83 -4.29
N LEU A 36 12.05 -28.77 -4.18
CA LEU A 36 11.94 -27.73 -5.20
C LEU A 36 13.29 -27.11 -5.55
N GLY A 37 14.15 -26.87 -4.56
CA GLY A 37 15.49 -26.32 -4.76
C GLY A 37 16.42 -27.23 -5.57
N PHE A 38 16.14 -28.53 -5.63
CA PHE A 38 16.97 -29.50 -6.38
C PHE A 38 16.45 -29.74 -7.81
N THR A 39 15.40 -29.05 -8.22
CA THR A 39 15.00 -29.04 -9.63
C THR A 39 16.14 -28.48 -10.46
N LYS A 40 16.55 -29.21 -11.50
CA LYS A 40 17.49 -28.67 -12.48
C LYS A 40 16.69 -27.72 -13.38
N LEU A 41 16.52 -26.48 -12.93
CA LEU A 41 16.02 -25.41 -13.80
C LEU A 41 17.08 -25.18 -14.88
N LYS A 42 17.00 -25.96 -15.95
CA LYS A 42 17.86 -25.83 -17.12
C LYS A 42 17.20 -24.86 -18.07
N GLU A 43 17.99 -23.93 -18.59
CA GLU A 43 17.66 -23.16 -19.78
C GLU A 43 17.26 -24.15 -20.88
N LEU A 44 16.00 -24.12 -21.30
CA LEU A 44 15.56 -24.94 -22.42
C LEU A 44 16.05 -24.24 -23.70
N TYR A 45 17.13 -24.80 -24.27
CA TYR A 45 17.86 -24.33 -25.46
C TYR A 45 17.05 -24.10 -26.75
N HIS A 46 15.71 -24.00 -26.70
CA HIS A 46 14.88 -23.82 -27.89
C HIS A 46 13.83 -22.72 -27.80
N PHE A 47 13.53 -22.21 -26.61
CA PHE A 47 12.62 -21.08 -26.45
C PHE A 47 13.17 -20.20 -25.33
N SER A 48 13.49 -18.96 -25.67
CA SER A 48 13.88 -17.88 -24.75
C SER A 48 12.83 -17.67 -23.66
N LEU A 49 12.75 -18.56 -22.68
CA LEU A 49 11.82 -18.50 -21.57
C LEU A 49 12.64 -18.27 -20.29
N SER A 50 12.48 -17.09 -19.71
CA SER A 50 13.01 -16.73 -18.40
C SER A 50 12.70 -17.79 -17.36
N CYS A 51 13.65 -18.03 -16.46
CA CYS A 51 13.44 -18.94 -15.35
C CYS A 51 12.58 -18.28 -14.26
N ILE A 52 11.29 -18.62 -14.22
CA ILE A 52 10.29 -17.96 -13.36
C ILE A 52 9.76 -18.94 -12.33
N MET A 53 9.73 -18.50 -11.07
CA MET A 53 8.97 -19.12 -9.99
C MET A 53 7.91 -18.14 -9.50
N ASN A 54 6.66 -18.41 -9.84
CA ASN A 54 5.50 -17.62 -9.41
C ASN A 54 4.57 -18.48 -8.55
N LEU A 55 4.47 -18.15 -7.27
CA LEU A 55 3.60 -18.78 -6.27
C LEU A 55 2.63 -17.77 -5.63
N GLU A 56 2.42 -16.62 -6.27
CA GLU A 56 1.55 -15.53 -5.78
C GLU A 56 0.15 -16.01 -5.42
N ALA A 57 -0.46 -15.39 -4.40
CA ALA A 57 -1.87 -15.57 -4.03
C ALA A 57 -2.23 -17.05 -3.79
N ASN A 58 -1.59 -17.64 -2.78
CA ASN A 58 -1.84 -18.98 -2.28
C ASN A 58 -1.97 -18.96 -0.73
N HIS A 59 -2.02 -20.12 -0.10
CA HIS A 59 -2.00 -20.29 1.36
C HIS A 59 -0.73 -20.99 1.84
N LEU A 60 0.37 -20.87 1.09
CA LEU A 60 1.65 -21.47 1.44
C LEU A 60 2.17 -20.87 2.74
N SER A 61 2.83 -21.68 3.56
CA SER A 61 3.28 -21.31 4.89
C SER A 61 4.65 -21.90 5.22
N GLY A 62 5.09 -21.75 6.46
CA GLY A 62 6.40 -22.20 6.92
C GLY A 62 7.55 -21.29 6.44
N ARG A 63 8.78 -21.75 6.62
CA ARG A 63 9.99 -20.99 6.26
C ARG A 63 10.39 -21.25 4.82
N LEU A 64 10.98 -20.24 4.17
CA LEU A 64 11.63 -20.45 2.88
C LEU A 64 12.83 -21.40 3.03
N PRO A 65 12.86 -22.54 2.33
CA PRO A 65 13.96 -23.48 2.47
C PRO A 65 15.23 -22.91 1.83
N SER A 66 16.37 -23.04 2.52
CA SER A 66 17.68 -22.57 2.00
C SER A 66 18.10 -23.30 0.72
N THR A 67 17.50 -24.46 0.43
CA THR A 67 17.71 -25.20 -0.82
C THR A 67 17.23 -24.44 -2.05
N LEU A 68 16.35 -23.44 -1.92
CA LEU A 68 16.01 -22.55 -3.03
C LEU A 68 17.24 -21.83 -3.59
N GLY A 69 18.31 -21.66 -2.81
CA GLY A 69 19.58 -21.13 -3.30
C GLY A 69 20.32 -22.01 -4.31
N TYR A 70 19.84 -23.22 -4.59
CA TYR A 70 20.37 -24.07 -5.67
C TYR A 70 19.75 -23.76 -7.04
N LEU A 71 18.72 -22.92 -7.08
CA LEU A 71 18.10 -22.42 -8.31
C LEU A 71 18.93 -21.29 -8.93
N VAL A 72 20.17 -21.60 -9.31
CA VAL A 72 21.16 -20.62 -9.78
C VAL A 72 20.77 -19.88 -11.06
N ASN A 73 19.85 -20.46 -11.85
CA ASN A 73 19.34 -19.86 -13.08
C ASN A 73 18.07 -19.02 -12.88
N LEU A 74 17.57 -18.89 -11.65
CA LEU A 74 16.33 -18.16 -11.37
C LEU A 74 16.45 -16.68 -11.79
N GLU A 75 15.48 -16.21 -12.57
CA GLU A 75 15.40 -14.83 -13.06
C GLU A 75 14.32 -14.04 -12.31
N ILE A 76 13.16 -14.65 -12.06
CA ILE A 76 12.02 -13.99 -11.42
C ILE A 76 11.51 -14.87 -10.27
N PHE A 77 11.42 -14.27 -9.09
CA PHE A 77 10.89 -14.90 -7.89
C PHE A 77 9.70 -14.10 -7.34
N VAL A 78 8.50 -14.70 -7.35
CA VAL A 78 7.26 -14.09 -6.88
C VAL A 78 6.56 -15.01 -5.90
N ILE A 79 6.33 -14.52 -4.68
CA ILE A 79 5.63 -15.25 -3.61
C ILE A 79 4.66 -14.37 -2.82
N ASN A 80 4.22 -13.24 -3.41
CA ASN A 80 3.30 -12.30 -2.77
C ASN A 80 2.02 -13.00 -2.28
N ASP A 81 1.33 -12.41 -1.29
CA ASP A 81 0.05 -12.89 -0.75
C ASP A 81 0.08 -14.39 -0.37
N ASN A 82 0.96 -14.72 0.57
CA ASN A 82 1.09 -16.04 1.19
C ASN A 82 1.25 -15.87 2.71
N ASN A 83 1.38 -16.98 3.44
CA ASN A 83 1.45 -17.03 4.91
C ASN A 83 2.80 -17.59 5.40
N PHE A 84 3.91 -17.27 4.72
CA PHE A 84 5.25 -17.67 5.13
C PHE A 84 5.63 -17.03 6.47
N GLU A 85 6.67 -17.58 7.09
CA GLU A 85 7.27 -17.08 8.32
C GLU A 85 8.80 -17.14 8.25
N GLY A 86 9.47 -16.50 9.22
CA GLY A 86 10.92 -16.42 9.24
C GLY A 86 11.48 -15.44 8.20
N GLN A 87 12.78 -15.50 7.98
CA GLN A 87 13.52 -14.52 7.17
C GLN A 87 13.76 -15.01 5.75
N ILE A 88 14.06 -14.08 4.84
CA ILE A 88 14.61 -14.42 3.53
C ILE A 88 16.00 -15.06 3.78
N PRO A 89 16.24 -16.30 3.31
CA PRO A 89 17.47 -17.01 3.63
C PRO A 89 18.69 -16.39 2.91
N SER A 90 19.87 -16.38 3.54
CA SER A 90 21.11 -15.86 2.93
C SER A 90 21.56 -16.63 1.68
N SER A 91 20.97 -17.80 1.42
CA SER A 91 21.18 -18.58 0.21
C SER A 91 20.74 -17.87 -1.07
N ILE A 92 19.96 -16.77 -0.98
CA ILE A 92 19.62 -15.94 -2.16
C ILE A 92 20.86 -15.41 -2.89
N LYS A 93 22.03 -15.33 -2.22
CA LYS A 93 23.31 -14.91 -2.80
C LYS A 93 23.70 -15.68 -4.07
N ASN A 94 23.14 -16.87 -4.26
CA ASN A 94 23.43 -17.75 -5.39
C ASN A 94 22.57 -17.43 -6.63
N TRP A 95 21.54 -16.59 -6.52
CA TRP A 95 20.65 -16.24 -7.65
C TRP A 95 21.25 -15.14 -8.52
N LEU A 96 22.45 -15.35 -9.06
CA LEU A 96 23.21 -14.33 -9.79
C LEU A 96 22.53 -13.87 -11.11
N ASN A 97 21.51 -14.61 -11.57
CA ASN A 97 20.71 -14.28 -12.74
C ASN A 97 19.40 -13.56 -12.41
N VAL A 98 19.07 -13.35 -11.13
CA VAL A 98 17.77 -12.77 -10.73
C VAL A 98 17.67 -11.31 -11.12
N THR A 99 16.54 -10.97 -11.74
CA THR A 99 16.20 -9.61 -12.17
C THR A 99 15.02 -9.05 -11.37
N SER A 100 14.15 -9.91 -10.82
CA SER A 100 12.96 -9.48 -10.09
C SER A 100 12.68 -10.36 -8.87
N ILE A 101 12.57 -9.72 -7.70
CA ILE A 101 12.19 -10.36 -6.42
C ILE A 101 10.95 -9.63 -5.88
N ARG A 102 9.84 -10.36 -5.72
CA ARG A 102 8.58 -9.85 -5.17
C ARG A 102 8.08 -10.74 -4.04
N VAL A 103 8.07 -10.18 -2.84
CA VAL A 103 7.73 -10.90 -1.60
C VAL A 103 6.74 -10.12 -0.73
N GLN A 104 5.97 -9.21 -1.33
CA GLN A 104 5.06 -8.31 -0.63
C GLN A 104 3.91 -9.08 0.01
N GLY A 105 3.64 -8.82 1.29
CA GLY A 105 2.53 -9.46 2.00
C GLY A 105 2.61 -10.99 2.03
N SER A 106 3.83 -11.53 1.98
CA SER A 106 4.12 -12.96 2.05
C SER A 106 4.17 -13.51 3.48
N GLY A 107 4.09 -12.66 4.50
CA GLY A 107 4.24 -13.04 5.92
C GLY A 107 5.70 -13.12 6.41
N LEU A 108 6.68 -12.95 5.51
CA LEU A 108 8.09 -12.92 5.87
C LEU A 108 8.42 -11.84 6.90
N SER A 109 9.47 -12.11 7.66
CA SER A 109 9.84 -11.41 8.89
C SER A 109 11.35 -11.15 8.95
N GLY A 110 11.80 -10.29 9.86
CA GLY A 110 13.23 -10.02 10.09
C GLY A 110 13.88 -9.04 9.10
N LEU A 111 15.20 -9.15 8.91
CA LEU A 111 15.96 -8.20 8.09
C LEU A 111 16.09 -8.71 6.65
N LEU A 112 16.19 -7.79 5.68
CA LEU A 112 16.64 -8.13 4.34
C LEU A 112 18.12 -8.58 4.43
N PRO A 113 18.49 -9.79 3.98
CA PRO A 113 19.86 -10.27 4.08
C PRO A 113 20.82 -9.38 3.29
N SER A 114 21.99 -9.09 3.87
CA SER A 114 23.04 -8.26 3.25
C SER A 114 23.49 -8.77 1.87
N GLU A 115 23.36 -10.06 1.65
CA GLU A 115 23.65 -10.77 0.43
C GLU A 115 22.85 -10.30 -0.79
N ILE A 116 21.74 -9.57 -0.58
CA ILE A 116 20.99 -8.92 -1.67
C ILE A 116 21.88 -8.01 -2.52
N GLY A 117 22.91 -7.40 -1.92
CA GLY A 117 23.87 -6.53 -2.61
C GLY A 117 24.80 -7.27 -3.59
N LEU A 118 24.76 -8.60 -3.64
CA LEU A 118 25.50 -9.44 -4.58
C LEU A 118 24.74 -9.69 -5.89
N LEU A 119 23.44 -9.38 -5.93
CA LEU A 119 22.56 -9.68 -7.06
C LEU A 119 22.59 -8.54 -8.09
N THR A 120 23.73 -8.35 -8.74
CA THR A 120 24.01 -7.17 -9.59
C THR A 120 23.12 -7.04 -10.84
N LYS A 121 22.38 -8.10 -11.20
CA LYS A 121 21.36 -8.08 -12.27
C LYS A 121 19.95 -7.69 -11.78
N LEU A 122 19.75 -7.53 -10.47
CA LEU A 122 18.47 -7.20 -9.88
C LEU A 122 18.02 -5.79 -10.31
N THR A 123 16.87 -5.70 -10.96
CA THR A 123 16.26 -4.44 -11.39
C THR A 123 14.99 -4.11 -10.63
N LYS A 124 14.29 -5.12 -10.09
CA LYS A 124 13.04 -4.96 -9.34
C LYS A 124 13.12 -5.64 -7.97
N LEU A 125 13.08 -4.84 -6.92
CA LEU A 125 13.01 -5.33 -5.53
C LEU A 125 11.77 -4.79 -4.83
N LEU A 126 10.78 -5.66 -4.63
CA LEU A 126 9.49 -5.34 -4.04
C LEU A 126 9.31 -6.11 -2.74
N VAL A 127 9.53 -5.40 -1.62
CA VAL A 127 9.41 -5.94 -0.27
C VAL A 127 8.44 -5.06 0.52
N CYS A 128 7.43 -5.69 1.11
CA CYS A 128 6.50 -5.02 2.01
C CYS A 128 6.35 -5.86 3.28
N THR A 129 6.47 -5.21 4.43
CA THR A 129 6.21 -5.82 5.74
C THR A 129 7.17 -6.97 6.06
N LEU A 130 8.35 -6.64 6.58
CA LEU A 130 9.18 -7.61 7.29
C LEU A 130 8.92 -7.44 8.78
N ILE A 131 7.92 -8.16 9.32
CA ILE A 131 7.59 -8.08 10.74
C ILE A 131 8.82 -8.57 11.52
N SER A 132 9.32 -7.84 12.51
CA SER A 132 10.35 -8.38 13.40
C SER A 132 9.75 -9.44 14.33
N TRP A 133 10.47 -10.52 14.64
CA TRP A 133 10.02 -11.65 15.48
C TRP A 133 9.41 -11.28 16.85
N PHE A 134 9.64 -10.08 17.39
CA PHE A 134 9.10 -9.67 18.69
C PHE A 134 7.63 -9.19 18.65
N SER A 135 6.72 -9.95 18.04
CA SER A 135 5.27 -9.75 18.19
C SER A 135 4.57 -11.01 18.69
N SER A 136 5.10 -11.60 19.76
CA SER A 136 4.30 -12.36 20.71
C SER A 136 4.51 -11.74 22.10
N PHE A 137 3.41 -11.46 22.80
CA PHE A 137 3.27 -10.78 24.11
C PHE A 137 3.19 -9.24 24.11
N PHE A 138 1.99 -8.66 23.94
CA PHE A 138 1.06 -8.35 25.04
C PHE A 138 -0.19 -7.61 24.52
N ASP A 139 -1.32 -7.94 25.15
CA ASP A 139 -2.66 -7.38 24.95
C ASP A 139 -2.99 -6.33 26.03
N PHE A 140 -3.93 -5.44 25.71
CA PHE A 140 -4.54 -4.32 26.46
C PHE A 140 -4.21 -4.14 27.97
N THR A 141 -3.62 -3.00 28.36
CA THR A 141 -4.22 -1.97 29.27
C THR A 141 -3.26 -0.78 29.48
N LEU A 142 -3.83 0.44 29.51
CA LEU A 142 -3.32 1.72 30.07
C LEU A 142 -3.18 2.88 29.07
N VAL A 143 -4.24 3.69 29.03
CA VAL A 143 -4.19 5.12 28.74
C VAL A 143 -3.90 5.83 30.06
N LEU A 144 -2.88 6.70 30.09
CA LEU A 144 -2.92 8.08 30.60
C LEU A 144 -1.49 8.57 30.92
N SER A 145 -1.26 9.83 30.56
CA SER A 145 -0.13 10.70 30.95
C SER A 145 1.20 10.57 30.18
N ARG A 146 1.31 11.42 29.16
CA ARG A 146 2.45 12.34 28.99
C ARG A 146 3.88 11.77 28.91
N ARG A 147 4.05 10.62 28.24
CA ARG A 147 5.26 10.20 27.53
C ARG A 147 4.78 9.27 26.42
N ILE A 148 4.61 9.77 25.20
CA ILE A 148 4.26 8.93 24.03
C ILE A 148 5.53 8.13 23.71
N ILE A 149 5.73 6.97 24.34
CA ILE A 149 5.37 5.66 23.79
C ILE A 149 6.15 5.46 22.49
N SER A 150 7.40 5.08 22.70
CA SER A 150 8.26 4.25 21.85
C SER A 150 7.68 2.84 21.63
N ASP A 151 6.36 2.69 21.61
CA ASP A 151 5.76 1.38 21.77
C ASP A 151 5.58 0.70 20.43
N LEU A 152 6.25 -0.46 20.39
CA LEU A 152 6.02 -1.62 19.55
C LEU A 152 6.42 -1.41 18.08
N ASN A 153 7.68 -1.73 17.77
CA ASN A 153 8.10 -2.22 16.45
C ASN A 153 9.58 -2.64 16.46
N GLY A 154 9.84 -3.90 16.79
CA GLY A 154 10.99 -4.67 16.29
C GLY A 154 12.41 -4.21 16.51
N ALA A 155 13.37 -5.12 16.29
CA ALA A 155 14.76 -4.71 16.10
C ALA A 155 14.81 -3.72 14.93
N SER A 156 15.46 -2.57 15.14
CA SER A 156 15.74 -1.56 14.11
C SER A 156 16.52 -2.19 12.95
N SER A 157 16.08 -1.97 11.71
CA SER A 157 16.84 -2.36 10.51
C SER A 157 17.65 -1.17 10.00
N PRO A 158 18.97 -1.30 9.76
CA PRO A 158 19.69 -0.32 8.93
C PRO A 158 19.17 -0.39 7.50
N PHE A 159 19.54 0.60 6.68
CA PHE A 159 19.27 0.55 5.25
C PHE A 159 20.08 -0.61 4.61
N PRO A 160 19.47 -1.47 3.76
CA PRO A 160 20.19 -2.59 3.14
C PRO A 160 21.33 -2.13 2.23
N PRO A 161 22.46 -2.88 2.14
CA PRO A 161 23.61 -2.49 1.34
C PRO A 161 23.34 -2.69 -0.17
N LEU A 162 22.76 -1.69 -0.82
CA LEU A 162 22.36 -1.76 -2.24
C LEU A 162 23.31 -1.00 -3.18
N ALA A 163 24.48 -0.57 -2.68
CA ALA A 163 25.40 0.32 -3.41
C ALA A 163 25.89 -0.24 -4.76
N ASN A 164 25.90 -1.57 -4.94
CA ASN A 164 26.34 -2.23 -6.18
C ASN A 164 25.20 -2.44 -7.20
N LEU A 165 23.97 -2.09 -6.87
CA LEU A 165 22.78 -2.37 -7.67
C LEU A 165 22.43 -1.19 -8.58
N TYR A 166 23.36 -0.81 -9.47
CA TYR A 166 23.23 0.39 -10.32
C TYR A 166 22.12 0.29 -11.37
N ASN A 167 21.68 -0.93 -11.70
CA ASN A 167 20.61 -1.20 -12.67
C ASN A 167 19.20 -1.21 -12.05
N MET A 168 19.08 -0.85 -10.77
CA MET A 168 17.79 -0.86 -10.07
C MET A 168 16.82 0.13 -10.74
N GLU A 169 15.65 -0.38 -11.11
CA GLU A 169 14.54 0.39 -11.68
C GLU A 169 13.45 0.62 -10.62
N TYR A 170 13.11 -0.43 -9.85
CA TYR A 170 12.06 -0.41 -8.83
C TYR A 170 12.65 -0.77 -7.47
N LEU A 171 12.77 0.21 -6.59
CA LEU A 171 13.17 0.00 -5.20
C LEU A 171 12.01 0.29 -4.25
N ILE A 172 11.36 -0.76 -3.79
CA ILE A 172 10.16 -0.68 -2.95
C ILE A 172 10.42 -1.43 -1.65
N LEU A 173 10.66 -0.68 -0.58
CA LEU A 173 10.96 -1.17 0.77
C LEU A 173 9.96 -0.59 1.77
N ARG A 174 8.67 -0.86 1.55
CA ARG A 174 7.57 -0.28 2.35
C ARG A 174 7.45 -0.99 3.68
N SER A 175 7.28 -0.25 4.75
CA SER A 175 6.94 -0.83 6.07
C SER A 175 7.92 -1.91 6.52
N CYS A 176 9.21 -1.72 6.21
CA CYS A 176 10.30 -2.64 6.55
C CYS A 176 10.96 -2.32 7.90
N ASN A 177 10.39 -1.39 8.68
CA ASN A 177 10.95 -0.92 9.96
C ASN A 177 12.40 -0.39 9.82
N ILE A 178 12.74 0.20 8.66
CA ILE A 178 14.06 0.80 8.42
C ILE A 178 14.21 2.03 9.31
N MET A 179 15.22 2.03 10.17
CA MET A 179 15.54 3.11 11.10
C MET A 179 16.98 3.56 10.84
N ASP A 180 17.12 4.46 9.87
CA ASP A 180 18.41 4.94 9.38
C ASP A 180 18.24 6.34 8.77
N VAL A 181 19.29 6.87 8.14
CA VAL A 181 19.23 8.02 7.23
C VAL A 181 19.16 7.56 5.77
N LEU A 182 18.81 8.48 4.86
CA LEU A 182 18.90 8.17 3.42
C LEU A 182 20.38 8.01 2.99
N PRO A 183 20.76 6.86 2.42
CA PRO A 183 22.15 6.58 2.08
C PRO A 183 22.59 7.26 0.78
N SER A 184 23.86 7.65 0.70
CA SER A 184 24.40 8.43 -0.43
C SER A 184 24.34 7.70 -1.77
N TYR A 185 24.33 6.36 -1.78
CA TYR A 185 24.29 5.60 -3.03
C TYR A 185 22.94 5.74 -3.77
N LEU A 186 21.88 6.27 -3.15
CA LEU A 186 20.64 6.57 -3.87
C LEU A 186 20.87 7.57 -5.01
N ASP A 187 21.83 8.48 -4.86
CA ASP A 187 22.15 9.46 -5.91
C ASP A 187 22.89 8.86 -7.12
N VAL A 188 23.47 7.65 -7.00
CA VAL A 188 24.14 6.99 -8.13
C VAL A 188 23.26 5.92 -8.80
N MET A 189 22.04 5.70 -8.31
CA MET A 189 21.07 4.77 -8.90
C MET A 189 20.31 5.43 -10.06
N GLY A 190 21.03 5.73 -11.15
CA GLY A 190 20.52 6.52 -12.27
C GLY A 190 19.39 5.90 -13.09
N ASN A 191 19.10 4.61 -12.91
CA ASN A 191 18.02 3.90 -13.60
C ASN A 191 16.70 3.83 -12.81
N LEU A 192 16.67 4.36 -11.57
CA LEU A 192 15.47 4.30 -10.76
C LEU A 192 14.31 5.05 -11.42
N THR A 193 13.17 4.36 -11.52
CA THR A 193 11.90 4.93 -11.97
C THR A 193 10.93 5.07 -10.79
N ILE A 194 11.00 4.13 -9.84
CA ILE A 194 10.18 4.14 -8.62
C ILE A 194 11.06 3.94 -7.39
N LEU A 195 11.00 4.92 -6.49
CA LEU A 195 11.56 4.83 -5.15
C LEU A 195 10.44 4.91 -4.12
N ASP A 196 10.23 3.82 -3.38
CA ASP A 196 9.23 3.79 -2.32
C ASP A 196 9.83 3.29 -1.00
N LEU A 197 9.99 4.22 -0.08
CA LEU A 197 10.50 4.00 1.27
C LEU A 197 9.43 4.35 2.32
N SER A 198 8.16 4.33 1.92
CA SER A 198 7.05 4.75 2.76
C SER A 198 6.89 3.90 4.03
N PHE A 199 6.38 4.54 5.08
CA PHE A 199 6.02 3.93 6.36
C PHE A 199 7.19 3.21 7.06
N ASN A 200 8.39 3.80 6.97
CA ASN A 200 9.55 3.39 7.76
C ASN A 200 9.80 4.37 8.91
N LYS A 201 10.99 4.31 9.53
CA LYS A 201 11.46 5.23 10.56
C LYS A 201 12.70 6.00 10.09
N ILE A 202 12.78 6.27 8.78
CA ILE A 202 13.92 6.98 8.18
C ILE A 202 13.92 8.41 8.71
N SER A 203 15.08 8.88 9.14
CA SER A 203 15.26 10.18 9.80
C SER A 203 16.33 11.03 9.13
N GLY A 204 16.52 12.25 9.63
CA GLY A 204 17.47 13.21 9.06
C GLY A 204 16.89 14.00 7.89
N GLN A 205 17.75 14.80 7.28
CA GLN A 205 17.39 15.66 6.16
C GLN A 205 17.47 14.89 4.84
N ILE A 206 16.67 15.30 3.86
CA ILE A 206 16.85 14.84 2.48
C ILE A 206 18.06 15.60 1.90
N PRO A 207 19.12 14.93 1.45
CA PRO A 207 20.31 15.62 0.95
C PRO A 207 20.04 16.44 -0.32
N SER A 208 20.57 17.66 -0.36
CA SER A 208 20.42 18.55 -1.52
C SER A 208 21.17 18.08 -2.77
N TYR A 209 22.17 17.21 -2.60
CA TYR A 209 22.97 16.67 -3.69
C TYR A 209 22.35 15.45 -4.39
N PHE A 210 21.15 15.02 -4.02
CA PHE A 210 20.42 13.90 -4.66
C PHE A 210 19.82 14.28 -6.02
N TYR A 211 20.61 14.90 -6.90
CA TYR A 211 20.14 15.40 -8.19
C TYR A 211 19.68 14.29 -9.14
N SER A 212 20.25 13.08 -9.04
CA SER A 212 19.80 11.97 -9.88
C SER A 212 18.38 11.54 -9.55
N LEU A 213 17.95 11.70 -8.29
CA LEU A 213 16.59 11.37 -7.88
C LEU A 213 15.54 12.31 -8.48
N ALA A 214 15.93 13.49 -8.99
CA ALA A 214 15.03 14.38 -9.69
C ALA A 214 14.43 13.77 -10.98
N ARG A 215 15.05 12.72 -11.53
CA ARG A 215 14.59 12.00 -12.72
C ARG A 215 13.66 10.83 -12.41
N VAL A 216 13.55 10.45 -11.13
CA VAL A 216 12.70 9.34 -10.70
C VAL A 216 11.24 9.78 -10.85
N GLU A 217 10.43 8.93 -11.49
CA GLU A 217 9.06 9.28 -11.86
C GLU A 217 8.11 9.33 -10.66
N ASN A 218 8.34 8.48 -9.66
CA ASN A 218 7.54 8.39 -8.44
C ASN A 218 8.42 8.18 -7.21
N ILE A 219 8.32 9.08 -6.25
CA ILE A 219 9.05 9.01 -4.98
C ILE A 219 8.07 9.04 -3.82
N PHE A 220 8.01 7.95 -3.05
CA PHE A 220 7.16 7.87 -1.86
C PHE A 220 8.03 7.81 -0.60
N LEU A 221 8.05 8.89 0.17
CA LEU A 221 8.71 9.00 1.47
C LEU A 221 7.70 9.20 2.62
N THR A 222 6.40 9.01 2.34
CA THR A 222 5.33 9.22 3.31
C THR A 222 5.55 8.42 4.61
N GLY A 223 5.15 9.00 5.75
CA GLY A 223 5.11 8.28 7.02
C GLY A 223 6.49 7.90 7.57
N ASN A 224 7.46 8.80 7.47
CA ASN A 224 8.81 8.66 8.02
C ASN A 224 9.07 9.73 9.10
N LEU A 225 10.33 9.85 9.54
CA LEU A 225 10.82 10.84 10.51
C LEU A 225 11.73 11.89 9.87
N LEU A 226 11.65 12.08 8.54
CA LEU A 226 12.47 13.03 7.78
C LEU A 226 12.18 14.47 8.24
N ASN A 227 13.20 15.32 8.25
CA ASN A 227 13.12 16.68 8.77
C ASN A 227 13.95 17.69 7.95
N GLY A 228 14.01 18.94 8.42
CA GLY A 228 14.70 20.04 7.75
C GLY A 228 13.90 20.64 6.61
N SER A 229 14.60 21.27 5.66
CA SER A 229 14.02 21.84 4.44
C SER A 229 13.87 20.78 3.35
N VAL A 230 12.87 20.98 2.48
CA VAL A 230 12.71 20.17 1.25
C VAL A 230 13.69 20.69 0.19
N PRO A 231 14.55 19.84 -0.40
CA PRO A 231 15.49 20.27 -1.44
C PRO A 231 14.83 20.85 -2.68
N GLU A 232 15.51 21.79 -3.33
CA GLU A 232 15.06 22.47 -4.56
C GLU A 232 14.74 21.50 -5.70
N TRP A 233 15.54 20.43 -5.87
CA TRP A 233 15.29 19.42 -6.91
C TRP A 233 13.94 18.70 -6.75
N MET A 234 13.42 18.57 -5.53
CA MET A 234 12.09 17.99 -5.29
C MET A 234 10.96 18.98 -5.64
N LEU A 235 11.22 20.27 -5.47
CA LEU A 235 10.25 21.33 -5.73
C LEU A 235 10.18 21.60 -7.24
N GLU A 236 11.31 21.86 -7.88
CA GLU A 236 11.35 22.41 -9.25
C GLU A 236 11.23 21.38 -10.36
N THR A 237 11.83 20.20 -10.17
CA THR A 237 12.03 19.21 -11.24
C THR A 237 11.40 17.85 -10.95
N GLY A 238 11.24 17.50 -9.67
CA GLY A 238 10.60 16.26 -9.24
C GLY A 238 9.15 16.10 -9.71
N ASN A 239 8.75 14.85 -9.95
CA ASN A 239 7.39 14.46 -10.31
C ASN A 239 6.85 13.41 -9.33
N ASN A 240 5.55 13.46 -9.00
CA ASN A 240 4.87 12.53 -8.09
C ASN A 240 5.65 12.19 -6.80
N ILE A 241 5.99 13.22 -6.02
CA ILE A 241 6.72 13.04 -4.76
C ILE A 241 5.78 13.17 -3.57
N ASP A 242 5.68 12.12 -2.76
CA ASP A 242 4.91 12.13 -1.52
C ASP A 242 5.83 12.26 -0.30
N LEU A 243 5.71 13.41 0.37
CA LEU A 243 6.44 13.75 1.60
C LEU A 243 5.52 13.78 2.84
N SER A 244 4.26 13.36 2.69
CA SER A 244 3.25 13.42 3.74
C SER A 244 3.67 12.68 5.03
N TYR A 245 3.14 13.12 6.17
CA TYR A 245 3.43 12.50 7.48
C TYR A 245 4.92 12.42 7.86
N ASN A 246 5.71 13.46 7.53
CA ASN A 246 7.08 13.68 7.99
C ASN A 246 7.17 14.91 8.93
N LYS A 247 8.40 15.33 9.29
CA LYS A 247 8.72 16.42 10.22
C LYS A 247 9.47 17.58 9.53
N PHE A 248 9.13 17.88 8.28
CA PHE A 248 9.71 19.01 7.56
C PHE A 248 9.30 20.35 8.17
N GLU A 249 10.18 21.34 8.06
CA GLU A 249 9.90 22.72 8.45
C GLU A 249 8.94 23.37 7.44
N ALA A 250 8.08 24.29 7.91
CA ALA A 250 7.12 24.98 7.06
C ALA A 250 7.84 25.73 5.93
N LEU A 251 7.43 25.45 4.69
CA LEU A 251 7.97 26.11 3.50
C LEU A 251 7.55 27.60 3.53
N LEU A 252 8.51 28.49 3.81
CA LEU A 252 8.27 29.95 3.85
C LEU A 252 8.31 30.62 2.46
N SER A 253 8.43 29.87 1.36
CA SER A 253 8.58 30.44 0.01
C SER A 253 7.39 30.12 -0.92
N ASN A 254 6.64 31.16 -1.28
CA ASN A 254 5.89 31.43 -2.53
C ASN A 254 5.32 30.29 -3.41
N GLY A 255 4.98 29.12 -2.87
CA GLY A 255 4.19 28.13 -3.61
C GLY A 255 4.16 26.78 -2.94
N CYS A 256 3.00 26.40 -2.40
CA CYS A 256 2.63 24.99 -2.34
C CYS A 256 2.48 24.55 -3.82
N GLN A 257 3.58 24.12 -4.44
CA GLN A 257 3.57 23.67 -5.83
C GLN A 257 2.80 22.35 -5.95
N SER A 258 2.02 22.20 -7.03
CA SER A 258 1.13 21.07 -7.29
C SER A 258 1.83 19.71 -7.48
N ARG A 259 3.15 19.64 -7.36
CA ARG A 259 3.97 18.46 -7.66
C ARG A 259 4.32 17.62 -6.44
N LEU A 260 4.12 18.18 -5.24
CA LEU A 260 4.36 17.49 -3.97
C LEU A 260 3.03 17.13 -3.30
N THR A 261 2.88 15.89 -2.88
CA THR A 261 1.83 15.52 -1.93
C THR A 261 2.31 15.81 -0.53
N ILE A 262 1.93 16.98 -0.05
CA ILE A 262 2.04 17.38 1.34
C ILE A 262 0.62 17.68 1.80
N PRO A 263 0.13 17.13 2.93
CA PRO A 263 -1.14 17.54 3.50
C PRO A 263 -1.01 19.04 3.81
N ILE A 264 -1.62 19.86 2.96
CA ILE A 264 -1.41 21.32 2.87
C ILE A 264 -1.61 21.99 4.24
N PHE A 265 -2.48 21.42 5.07
CA PHE A 265 -2.81 21.89 6.42
C PHE A 265 -1.66 21.87 7.44
N LYS A 266 -0.58 21.11 7.23
CA LYS A 266 0.53 20.97 8.21
C LYS A 266 1.78 21.77 7.87
N LEU A 267 2.00 22.12 6.60
CA LEU A 267 3.28 22.69 6.13
C LEU A 267 3.14 24.03 5.42
N CYS A 268 2.02 24.30 4.74
CA CYS A 268 1.75 25.60 4.17
C CYS A 268 1.04 26.44 5.23
N ASN A 269 1.82 27.26 5.94
CA ASN A 269 1.33 28.25 6.90
C ASN A 269 0.62 29.43 6.18
N ARG A 270 -0.24 29.14 5.20
CA ARG A 270 -1.17 30.12 4.68
C ARG A 270 -2.36 30.16 5.62
N GLN A 271 -2.28 31.10 6.57
CA GLN A 271 -3.47 31.70 7.19
C GLN A 271 -4.54 32.09 6.14
N GLU A 272 -4.19 32.22 4.85
CA GLU A 272 -5.11 32.48 3.74
C GLU A 272 -6.05 31.30 3.37
N PHE A 273 -5.61 30.03 3.43
CA PHE A 273 -6.53 28.89 3.17
C PHE A 273 -7.54 28.71 4.31
N VAL A 274 -7.11 29.09 5.53
CA VAL A 274 -7.91 29.04 6.76
C VAL A 274 -8.68 30.36 7.00
N SER A 275 -8.69 31.32 6.08
CA SER A 275 -9.41 32.60 6.30
C SER A 275 -10.36 32.99 5.17
N PHE A 276 -10.15 32.54 3.92
CA PHE A 276 -11.02 32.96 2.81
C PHE A 276 -12.40 32.27 2.76
N TRP A 277 -12.59 31.13 3.44
CA TRP A 277 -13.86 30.38 3.47
C TRP A 277 -14.56 30.37 4.84
N PHE A 278 -14.02 31.09 5.83
CA PHE A 278 -14.38 30.94 7.26
C PHE A 278 -15.52 31.84 7.69
N LEU A 279 -16.72 31.59 7.14
CA LEU A 279 -17.94 32.26 7.59
C LEU A 279 -18.93 31.32 8.28
N GLN A 280 -18.85 29.99 8.08
CA GLN A 280 -19.84 29.06 8.65
C GLN A 280 -19.28 27.65 8.91
N TYR A 281 -19.59 27.09 10.08
CA TYR A 281 -19.30 25.70 10.41
C TYR A 281 -20.36 24.76 9.84
N SER A 282 -19.92 23.61 9.34
CA SER A 282 -20.80 22.51 8.96
C SER A 282 -20.95 21.49 10.10
N TYR A 283 -22.12 20.87 10.18
CA TYR A 283 -22.44 19.80 11.13
C TYR A 283 -22.76 18.47 10.44
N SER A 284 -22.64 18.43 9.11
CA SER A 284 -22.74 17.22 8.31
C SER A 284 -21.84 17.30 7.08
N LEU A 285 -21.41 16.15 6.57
CA LEU A 285 -20.65 16.04 5.33
C LEU A 285 -20.90 14.66 4.73
N HIS A 286 -21.17 14.60 3.43
CA HIS A 286 -21.46 13.37 2.71
C HIS A 286 -20.69 13.36 1.39
N ILE A 287 -19.88 12.33 1.16
CA ILE A 287 -18.97 12.22 0.01
C ILE A 287 -19.26 10.91 -0.71
N ASN A 288 -19.49 10.95 -2.02
CA ASN A 288 -19.55 9.79 -2.90
C ASN A 288 -18.15 9.51 -3.47
N CYS A 289 -17.41 8.61 -2.84
CA CYS A 289 -15.98 8.38 -3.05
C CYS A 289 -15.72 7.67 -4.39
N GLY A 290 -15.11 8.36 -5.35
CA GLY A 290 -14.93 7.87 -6.72
C GLY A 290 -16.19 8.00 -7.60
N GLY A 291 -17.26 8.60 -7.08
CA GLY A 291 -18.55 8.70 -7.75
C GLY A 291 -18.98 10.14 -8.03
N LYS A 292 -20.00 10.30 -8.87
CA LYS A 292 -20.63 11.59 -9.14
C LYS A 292 -21.55 12.01 -7.99
N GLU A 293 -21.91 13.29 -7.93
CA GLU A 293 -22.90 13.77 -6.97
C GLU A 293 -24.21 13.00 -7.10
N VAL A 294 -24.79 12.58 -5.98
CA VAL A 294 -26.01 11.80 -5.93
C VAL A 294 -26.84 12.15 -4.70
N THR A 295 -28.18 12.10 -4.81
CA THR A 295 -29.08 12.36 -3.68
C THR A 295 -29.88 11.12 -3.33
N ILE A 296 -29.68 10.60 -2.13
CA ILE A 296 -30.32 9.36 -1.65
C ILE A 296 -31.09 9.64 -0.38
N SER A 297 -32.38 9.30 -0.40
CA SER A 297 -33.28 9.48 0.75
C SER A 297 -33.23 10.90 1.34
N GLY A 298 -33.07 11.92 0.49
CA GLY A 298 -33.00 13.34 0.89
C GLY A 298 -31.62 13.82 1.35
N THR A 299 -30.58 12.97 1.32
CA THR A 299 -29.19 13.34 1.63
C THR A 299 -28.38 13.42 0.33
N THR A 300 -27.79 14.57 0.05
CA THR A 300 -26.91 14.77 -1.12
C THR A 300 -25.47 14.43 -0.74
N PHE A 301 -24.88 13.48 -1.46
CA PHE A 301 -23.47 13.11 -1.39
C PHE A 301 -22.71 13.84 -2.49
N GLU A 302 -21.74 14.66 -2.11
CA GLU A 302 -20.90 15.39 -3.05
C GLU A 302 -19.99 14.41 -3.82
N GLY A 303 -19.81 14.67 -5.11
CA GLY A 303 -19.03 13.79 -5.98
C GLY A 303 -17.53 13.93 -5.81
N ASP A 304 -16.85 12.82 -5.58
CA ASP A 304 -15.41 12.69 -5.67
C ASP A 304 -15.02 12.10 -7.03
N VAL A 305 -14.98 12.96 -8.05
CA VAL A 305 -14.80 12.58 -9.46
C VAL A 305 -13.38 12.79 -9.99
N ASP A 306 -12.46 13.26 -9.14
CA ASP A 306 -11.08 13.48 -9.54
C ASP A 306 -10.41 12.13 -9.87
N PRO A 307 -9.71 11.97 -11.00
CA PRO A 307 -9.13 10.67 -11.37
C PRO A 307 -8.10 10.17 -10.34
N GLY A 308 -7.51 11.07 -9.55
CA GLY A 308 -6.40 10.78 -8.65
C GLY A 308 -5.09 10.54 -9.42
N GLU A 309 -3.99 10.60 -8.69
CA GLU A 309 -2.65 10.29 -9.20
C GLU A 309 -1.87 9.53 -8.12
N PRO A 310 -0.70 8.92 -8.43
CA PRO A 310 0.05 8.11 -7.47
C PRO A 310 0.42 8.86 -6.20
N SER A 311 0.67 10.16 -6.33
CA SER A 311 0.95 11.07 -5.22
C SER A 311 0.15 12.34 -5.50
N VAL A 312 -1.03 12.46 -4.89
CA VAL A 312 -1.85 13.68 -5.01
C VAL A 312 -2.50 14.11 -3.70
N PHE A 313 -2.72 15.42 -3.56
CA PHE A 313 -3.69 16.01 -2.65
C PHE A 313 -4.70 16.85 -3.45
N VAL A 314 -5.97 16.51 -3.33
CA VAL A 314 -7.09 17.18 -4.00
C VAL A 314 -7.97 17.85 -2.95
N SER A 315 -8.20 19.14 -3.10
CA SER A 315 -9.18 19.88 -2.30
C SER A 315 -10.48 20.01 -3.08
N SER A 316 -11.62 19.71 -2.46
CA SER A 316 -12.92 20.02 -3.05
C SER A 316 -13.17 21.54 -3.02
N LYS A 317 -14.25 21.96 -3.68
CA LYS A 317 -14.78 23.34 -3.61
C LYS A 317 -15.54 23.62 -2.31
N THR A 318 -15.82 22.59 -1.52
CA THR A 318 -16.60 22.66 -0.28
C THR A 318 -15.68 22.34 0.90
N ASN A 319 -16.16 21.65 1.92
CA ASN A 319 -15.48 21.46 3.20
C ASN A 319 -14.74 20.11 3.34
N TRP A 320 -14.27 19.52 2.24
CA TRP A 320 -13.52 18.26 2.26
C TRP A 320 -12.43 18.13 1.16
N GLY A 321 -11.50 17.21 1.32
CA GLY A 321 -10.51 16.87 0.30
C GLY A 321 -9.96 15.46 0.51
N PHE A 322 -9.14 14.96 -0.40
CA PHE A 322 -8.47 13.67 -0.24
C PHE A 322 -7.01 13.70 -0.66
N SER A 323 -6.23 12.75 -0.16
CA SER A 323 -4.89 12.46 -0.66
C SER A 323 -4.74 10.98 -0.96
N ASN A 324 -4.07 10.67 -2.06
CA ASN A 324 -3.72 9.32 -2.43
C ASN A 324 -2.20 9.14 -2.43
N THR A 325 -1.77 7.96 -1.98
CA THR A 325 -0.37 7.55 -1.98
C THR A 325 -0.21 6.18 -2.62
N GLY A 326 0.77 6.10 -3.50
CA GLY A 326 1.31 4.90 -4.10
C GLY A 326 0.87 4.70 -5.54
N LEU A 327 1.67 3.91 -6.25
CA LEU A 327 1.40 3.46 -7.62
C LEU A 327 0.98 1.98 -7.63
N PHE A 328 0.00 1.64 -8.47
CA PHE A 328 -0.32 0.26 -8.80
C PHE A 328 0.77 -0.32 -9.71
N LEU A 329 1.42 -1.40 -9.27
CA LEU A 329 2.57 -1.98 -9.98
C LEU A 329 2.11 -3.12 -10.90
N TYR A 330 2.08 -2.88 -12.21
CA TYR A 330 1.79 -3.89 -13.22
C TYR A 330 2.98 -4.07 -14.17
N ASP A 331 3.24 -5.31 -14.58
CA ASP A 331 4.30 -5.59 -15.55
C ASP A 331 3.97 -5.16 -16.98
N THR A 332 2.70 -4.84 -17.27
CA THR A 332 2.21 -4.43 -18.59
C THR A 332 2.33 -2.93 -18.86
N GLY A 333 2.76 -2.13 -17.86
CA GLY A 333 2.87 -0.68 -17.99
C GLY A 333 1.53 0.08 -18.07
N VAL A 334 0.39 -0.61 -17.88
CA VAL A 334 -0.94 0.01 -17.87
C VAL A 334 -1.23 0.54 -16.47
N SER A 335 -1.43 1.85 -16.35
CA SER A 335 -1.91 2.47 -15.10
C SER A 335 -3.38 2.10 -14.89
N VAL A 336 -3.72 1.73 -13.66
CA VAL A 336 -5.11 1.57 -13.24
C VAL A 336 -5.61 2.87 -12.66
N ASP A 337 -6.86 3.20 -12.95
CA ASP A 337 -7.54 4.36 -12.40
C ASP A 337 -7.68 4.21 -10.88
N TYR A 338 -7.62 5.32 -10.15
CA TYR A 338 -7.88 5.30 -8.70
C TYR A 338 -9.38 5.28 -8.38
N ILE A 339 -10.21 5.06 -9.39
CA ILE A 339 -11.66 4.90 -9.32
C ILE A 339 -12.01 3.61 -10.03
N GLU A 340 -12.66 2.71 -9.32
CA GLU A 340 -13.14 1.45 -9.86
C GLU A 340 -14.63 1.52 -10.10
N LEU A 341 -15.07 0.95 -11.22
CA LEU A 341 -16.48 0.86 -11.58
C LEU A 341 -17.02 -0.53 -11.28
N ASN A 342 -18.25 -0.57 -10.80
CA ASN A 342 -18.97 -1.82 -10.63
C ASN A 342 -19.48 -2.31 -12.00
N HIS A 343 -18.86 -3.36 -12.52
CA HIS A 343 -19.22 -3.95 -13.81
C HIS A 343 -20.32 -5.04 -13.72
N SER A 344 -20.84 -5.34 -12.52
CA SER A 344 -21.83 -6.41 -12.36
C SER A 344 -23.26 -5.94 -12.66
N LEU A 345 -24.00 -6.73 -13.45
CA LEU A 345 -25.37 -6.44 -13.87
C LEU A 345 -26.45 -6.73 -12.79
N ASN A 346 -26.09 -7.36 -11.66
CA ASN A 346 -27.03 -7.93 -10.69
C ASN A 346 -26.87 -7.35 -9.26
N PHE A 347 -26.67 -6.03 -9.13
CA PHE A 347 -26.58 -5.40 -7.80
C PHE A 347 -27.99 -5.19 -7.17
N PRO A 348 -28.29 -5.67 -5.96
CA PRO A 348 -29.60 -5.49 -5.33
C PRO A 348 -29.84 -4.01 -4.93
N THR A 349 -30.97 -3.44 -5.36
CA THR A 349 -31.46 -2.10 -4.96
C THR A 349 -32.23 -2.17 -3.63
N PRO A 350 -32.13 -1.13 -2.75
CA PRO A 350 -32.45 0.28 -3.07
C PRO A 350 -31.33 1.32 -2.83
N TYR A 351 -30.06 0.93 -2.75
CA TYR A 351 -28.93 1.87 -2.57
C TYR A 351 -27.86 1.79 -3.67
N SER A 352 -28.24 1.37 -4.89
CA SER A 352 -27.29 1.01 -5.95
C SER A 352 -26.30 2.12 -6.30
N GLU A 353 -26.75 3.38 -6.32
CA GLU A 353 -25.98 4.50 -6.90
C GLU A 353 -24.69 4.84 -6.11
N LEU A 354 -24.66 4.68 -4.78
CA LEU A 354 -23.43 4.89 -3.99
C LEU A 354 -22.41 3.76 -4.14
N TYR A 355 -22.79 2.62 -4.72
CA TYR A 355 -21.91 1.46 -4.89
C TYR A 355 -21.69 1.13 -6.38
N GLU A 356 -22.01 2.07 -7.28
CA GLU A 356 -21.67 2.00 -8.71
C GLU A 356 -20.18 2.21 -8.96
N SER A 357 -19.51 2.91 -8.05
CA SER A 357 -18.07 3.17 -8.12
C SER A 357 -17.47 3.23 -6.71
N ALA A 358 -16.16 3.13 -6.63
CA ALA A 358 -15.42 3.31 -5.39
C ALA A 358 -14.03 3.87 -5.66
N ARG A 359 -13.53 4.71 -4.75
CA ARG A 359 -12.12 5.11 -4.77
C ARG A 359 -11.26 3.99 -4.23
N VAL A 360 -10.16 3.71 -4.93
CA VAL A 360 -9.15 2.73 -4.55
C VAL A 360 -7.76 3.36 -4.41
N SER A 361 -6.89 2.72 -3.65
CA SER A 361 -5.50 3.14 -3.49
C SER A 361 -4.58 1.94 -3.27
N PRO A 362 -3.36 1.93 -3.84
CA PRO A 362 -2.42 0.84 -3.64
C PRO A 362 -1.79 0.83 -2.25
N ILE A 363 -1.67 1.98 -1.58
CA ILE A 363 -1.00 2.07 -0.27
C ILE A 363 -1.85 2.81 0.75
N SER A 364 -2.18 4.08 0.51
CA SER A 364 -2.83 4.92 1.50
C SER A 364 -3.75 5.93 0.84
N LEU A 365 -4.99 5.96 1.33
CA LEU A 365 -6.01 6.92 0.93
C LEU A 365 -6.48 7.67 2.17
N THR A 366 -6.43 8.99 2.14
CA THR A 366 -6.91 9.81 3.27
C THR A 366 -7.95 10.80 2.80
N TYR A 367 -9.11 10.83 3.45
CA TYR A 367 -10.07 11.91 3.32
C TYR A 367 -9.94 12.86 4.50
N TYR A 368 -10.02 14.15 4.21
CA TYR A 368 -10.00 15.24 5.17
C TYR A 368 -11.36 15.94 5.12
N ALA A 369 -12.01 16.05 6.26
CA ALA A 369 -13.11 16.98 6.45
C ALA A 369 -12.58 18.20 7.21
N TYR A 370 -12.97 19.38 6.78
CA TYR A 370 -12.64 20.64 7.44
C TYR A 370 -13.90 21.46 7.71
N CYS A 371 -13.74 22.55 8.47
CA CYS A 371 -14.83 23.43 8.88
C CYS A 371 -15.99 22.72 9.61
N LEU A 372 -15.73 21.59 10.27
CA LEU A 372 -16.73 20.95 11.11
C LEU A 372 -16.86 21.71 12.42
N GLY A 373 -18.08 21.89 12.93
CA GLY A 373 -18.28 22.34 14.32
C GLY A 373 -17.60 21.39 15.31
N ASN A 374 -17.18 21.89 16.46
CA ASN A 374 -16.67 20.99 17.51
C ASN A 374 -17.85 20.25 18.14
N GLY A 375 -17.71 18.95 18.37
CA GLY A 375 -18.80 18.13 18.87
C GLY A 375 -18.55 16.63 18.70
N ASN A 376 -19.53 15.84 19.11
CA ASN A 376 -19.49 14.39 18.92
C ASN A 376 -20.20 14.03 17.62
N TYR A 377 -19.48 13.46 16.69
CA TYR A 377 -19.96 13.05 15.38
C TYR A 377 -20.04 11.53 15.30
N ARG A 378 -20.88 11.06 14.38
CA ARG A 378 -20.93 9.68 13.92
C ARG A 378 -20.42 9.65 12.48
N ILE A 379 -19.31 8.97 12.27
CA ILE A 379 -18.78 8.69 10.94
C ILE A 379 -19.35 7.35 10.47
N SER A 380 -19.91 7.33 9.27
CA SER A 380 -20.38 6.13 8.58
C SER A 380 -19.55 5.95 7.31
N LEU A 381 -18.83 4.84 7.24
CA LEU A 381 -17.97 4.47 6.13
C LEU A 381 -18.67 3.37 5.34
N HIS A 382 -18.95 3.63 4.07
CA HIS A 382 -19.71 2.76 3.19
C HIS A 382 -18.78 1.98 2.28
N PHE A 383 -18.92 0.67 2.28
CA PHE A 383 -18.08 -0.23 1.50
C PHE A 383 -18.93 -1.24 0.73
N SER A 384 -18.45 -1.65 -0.44
CA SER A 384 -18.86 -2.86 -1.15
C SER A 384 -17.66 -3.37 -1.93
N GLU A 385 -17.36 -4.66 -1.88
CA GLU A 385 -16.29 -5.22 -2.71
C GLU A 385 -16.82 -5.39 -4.14
N ILE A 386 -16.45 -4.44 -5.00
CA ILE A 386 -16.88 -4.35 -6.41
C ILE A 386 -15.78 -4.73 -7.40
N VAL A 387 -14.54 -4.93 -6.91
CA VAL A 387 -13.38 -5.23 -7.73
C VAL A 387 -13.11 -6.73 -7.74
N LEU A 388 -13.02 -7.34 -6.56
CA LEU A 388 -12.73 -8.77 -6.38
C LEU A 388 -14.03 -9.60 -6.45
N THR A 389 -14.67 -9.62 -7.63
CA THR A 389 -15.97 -10.29 -7.84
C THR A 389 -15.84 -11.67 -8.49
N ASN A 390 -16.95 -12.43 -8.57
CA ASN A 390 -16.98 -13.76 -9.20
C ASN A 390 -16.77 -13.74 -10.72
N ASP A 391 -17.10 -12.62 -11.37
CA ASP A 391 -16.98 -12.47 -12.83
C ASP A 391 -15.54 -12.17 -13.25
N THR A 392 -14.68 -11.76 -12.29
CA THR A 392 -13.24 -11.71 -12.53
C THR A 392 -12.67 -13.14 -12.57
N LYS A 393 -11.56 -13.35 -13.30
CA LYS A 393 -10.84 -14.65 -13.31
C LYS A 393 -10.44 -15.14 -11.89
N LEU A 394 -10.53 -14.26 -10.88
CA LEU A 394 -10.28 -14.53 -9.47
C LEU A 394 -11.45 -15.21 -8.75
N GLY A 395 -12.67 -15.20 -9.29
CA GLY A 395 -13.81 -15.94 -8.75
C GLY A 395 -14.23 -15.53 -7.33
N GLY A 396 -14.16 -14.24 -6.98
CA GLY A 396 -14.54 -13.74 -5.65
C GLY A 396 -13.60 -14.14 -4.50
N HIS A 397 -12.41 -14.67 -4.82
CA HIS A 397 -11.47 -15.24 -3.85
C HIS A 397 -10.28 -14.34 -3.49
N GLY A 398 -10.15 -13.19 -4.16
CA GLY A 398 -9.16 -12.19 -3.79
C GLY A 398 -9.50 -11.62 -2.40
N ARG A 399 -8.47 -11.30 -1.62
CA ARG A 399 -8.62 -10.71 -0.29
C ARG A 399 -8.17 -9.26 -0.30
N ARG A 400 -9.10 -8.35 -0.03
CA ARG A 400 -8.76 -6.95 0.24
C ARG A 400 -8.65 -6.74 1.74
N VAL A 401 -7.46 -6.36 2.21
CA VAL A 401 -7.22 -6.14 3.64
C VAL A 401 -6.52 -4.81 3.88
N PHE A 402 -7.14 -3.96 4.69
CA PHE A 402 -6.60 -2.64 5.04
C PHE A 402 -6.99 -2.21 6.45
N ASN A 403 -6.21 -1.29 7.00
CA ASN A 403 -6.44 -0.66 8.29
C ASN A 403 -7.20 0.66 8.10
N ILE A 404 -8.06 0.99 9.07
CA ILE A 404 -8.79 2.25 9.11
C ILE A 404 -8.30 3.06 10.31
N TYR A 405 -7.86 4.28 10.04
CA TYR A 405 -7.46 5.26 11.04
C TYR A 405 -8.40 6.45 10.99
N ILE A 406 -8.77 6.99 12.16
CA ILE A 406 -9.49 8.24 12.27
C ILE A 406 -8.76 9.15 13.24
N GLN A 407 -8.48 10.39 12.83
CA GLN A 407 -7.67 11.37 13.57
C GLN A 407 -6.33 10.75 14.04
N GLY A 408 -5.66 10.02 13.14
CA GLY A 408 -4.41 9.31 13.42
C GLY A 408 -4.51 8.05 14.30
N LYS A 409 -5.68 7.74 14.89
CA LYS A 409 -5.87 6.56 15.74
C LYS A 409 -6.36 5.36 14.92
N LEU A 410 -5.71 4.20 15.07
CA LEU A 410 -6.19 2.93 14.50
C LEU A 410 -7.54 2.57 15.13
N VAL A 411 -8.60 2.51 14.32
CA VAL A 411 -9.97 2.21 14.76
C VAL A 411 -10.46 0.85 14.26
N VAL A 412 -9.95 0.38 13.12
CA VAL A 412 -10.21 -0.97 12.61
C VAL A 412 -8.92 -1.52 12.02
N LYS A 413 -8.47 -2.66 12.55
CA LYS A 413 -7.30 -3.38 12.05
C LYS A 413 -7.74 -4.49 11.10
N ASP A 414 -6.98 -4.71 10.04
CA ASP A 414 -7.14 -5.82 9.09
C ASP A 414 -8.58 -5.96 8.55
N PHE A 415 -9.21 -4.83 8.22
CA PHE A 415 -10.57 -4.80 7.70
C PHE A 415 -10.62 -5.47 6.33
N ASN A 416 -11.52 -6.46 6.20
CA ASN A 416 -11.89 -7.11 4.96
C ASN A 416 -13.37 -6.85 4.68
N ILE A 417 -13.66 -6.25 3.52
CA ILE A 417 -15.02 -5.84 3.11
C ILE A 417 -15.91 -7.08 2.94
N VAL A 418 -15.41 -8.12 2.27
CA VAL A 418 -16.17 -9.35 1.96
C VAL A 418 -16.59 -10.05 3.25
N ASP A 419 -15.65 -10.18 4.20
CA ASP A 419 -15.92 -10.81 5.49
C ASP A 419 -16.95 -10.01 6.30
N ALA A 420 -16.80 -8.68 6.32
CA ALA A 420 -17.70 -7.80 7.05
C ALA A 420 -19.11 -7.73 6.43
N ALA A 421 -19.23 -7.84 5.11
CA ALA A 421 -20.49 -7.83 4.37
C ALA A 421 -21.16 -9.21 4.26
N GLY A 422 -20.43 -10.30 4.56
CA GLY A 422 -20.90 -11.67 4.35
C GLY A 422 -21.01 -12.03 2.86
N GLY A 423 -20.12 -11.49 2.02
CA GLY A 423 -20.04 -11.77 0.59
C GLY A 423 -19.60 -10.58 -0.26
N ILE A 424 -19.23 -10.87 -1.51
CA ILE A 424 -18.93 -9.87 -2.54
C ILE A 424 -20.20 -9.14 -2.98
N LEU A 425 -20.05 -7.93 -3.56
CA LEU A 425 -21.16 -7.12 -4.07
C LEU A 425 -22.29 -6.88 -3.04
N LYS A 426 -21.95 -6.91 -1.76
CA LYS A 426 -22.87 -6.61 -0.66
C LYS A 426 -22.40 -5.35 0.06
N PRO A 427 -23.29 -4.37 0.26
CA PRO A 427 -22.93 -3.17 0.99
C PRO A 427 -22.77 -3.46 2.48
N VAL A 428 -21.76 -2.84 3.09
CA VAL A 428 -21.54 -2.83 4.54
C VAL A 428 -21.18 -1.43 5.01
N ILE A 429 -21.76 -1.01 6.13
CA ILE A 429 -21.52 0.32 6.71
C ILE A 429 -20.83 0.18 8.05
N LYS A 430 -19.61 0.70 8.18
CA LYS A 430 -18.90 0.78 9.46
C LYS A 430 -19.18 2.12 10.12
N ARG A 431 -19.78 2.10 11.31
CA ARG A 431 -20.17 3.31 12.05
C ARG A 431 -19.26 3.52 13.26
N ILE A 432 -18.61 4.67 13.34
CA ILE A 432 -17.58 4.98 14.33
C ILE A 432 -17.87 6.35 14.96
N PRO A 433 -18.03 6.44 16.30
CA PRO A 433 -18.19 7.72 16.99
C PRO A 433 -16.83 8.44 17.08
N VAL A 434 -16.84 9.75 16.87
CA VAL A 434 -15.63 10.59 16.83
C VAL A 434 -15.91 11.92 17.49
N ALA A 435 -15.07 12.32 18.45
CA ALA A 435 -15.09 13.67 18.99
C ALA A 435 -14.22 14.57 18.11
N VAL A 436 -14.82 15.64 17.59
CA VAL A 436 -14.17 16.66 16.77
C VAL A 436 -13.82 17.86 17.67
N THR A 437 -12.53 18.14 17.81
CA THR A 437 -12.02 19.22 18.67
C THR A 437 -11.17 20.25 17.92
N SER A 438 -10.75 19.94 16.69
CA SER A 438 -9.89 20.77 15.85
C SER A 438 -10.59 21.27 14.59
N ASN A 439 -11.93 21.22 14.55
CA ASN A 439 -12.76 21.53 13.38
C ASN A 439 -12.43 20.72 12.11
N THR A 440 -11.63 19.67 12.25
CA THR A 440 -11.14 18.83 11.18
C THR A 440 -11.25 17.36 11.56
N VAL A 441 -11.44 16.51 10.57
CA VAL A 441 -11.40 15.05 10.73
C VAL A 441 -10.54 14.48 9.62
N GLU A 442 -9.58 13.66 10.00
CA GLU A 442 -8.78 12.85 9.09
C GLU A 442 -9.29 11.41 9.12
N ILE A 443 -9.64 10.83 7.97
CA ILE A 443 -10.04 9.43 7.80
C ILE A 443 -9.07 8.79 6.84
N ARG A 444 -8.19 7.93 7.34
CA ARG A 444 -7.16 7.28 6.53
C ARG A 444 -7.38 5.79 6.43
N PHE A 445 -7.40 5.29 5.21
CA PHE A 445 -7.37 3.89 4.86
C PHE A 445 -5.96 3.53 4.41
N TYR A 446 -5.39 2.50 5.02
CA TYR A 446 -4.00 2.14 4.82
C TYR A 446 -3.88 0.65 4.54
N TRP A 447 -3.28 0.28 3.42
CA TRP A 447 -3.07 -1.11 3.04
C TRP A 447 -2.37 -1.87 4.17
N ALA A 448 -2.90 -3.02 4.55
CA ALA A 448 -2.39 -3.77 5.70
C ALA A 448 -1.05 -4.48 5.41
N GLY A 449 -0.48 -4.28 4.21
CA GLY A 449 0.71 -4.97 3.77
C GLY A 449 0.49 -6.46 3.54
N LYS A 450 -0.77 -6.87 3.31
CA LYS A 450 -1.22 -8.24 3.03
C LYS A 450 -2.50 -8.21 2.19
N GLY A 451 -2.89 -9.39 1.70
CA GLY A 451 -4.00 -9.52 0.77
C GLY A 451 -3.53 -9.49 -0.67
N THR A 452 -4.49 -9.70 -1.55
CA THR A 452 -4.27 -10.06 -2.94
C THR A 452 -3.71 -8.91 -3.75
N PHE A 453 -2.51 -9.13 -4.29
CA PHE A 453 -1.83 -8.25 -5.22
C PHE A 453 -2.14 -8.73 -6.63
N LEU A 454 -2.91 -7.95 -7.39
CA LEU A 454 -3.36 -8.36 -8.72
C LEU A 454 -2.25 -8.03 -9.72
N THR A 455 -1.62 -9.04 -10.33
CA THR A 455 -0.68 -8.82 -11.43
C THR A 455 -1.12 -9.56 -12.69
N ILE A 456 -0.96 -8.86 -13.81
CA ILE A 456 -0.89 -9.36 -15.20
C ILE A 456 -2.18 -9.27 -16.03
N GLU A 457 -3.39 -9.52 -15.52
CA GLU A 457 -4.55 -9.68 -16.45
C GLU A 457 -5.83 -8.88 -16.19
N ASN A 458 -6.02 -8.27 -15.02
CA ASN A 458 -7.34 -7.72 -14.65
C ASN A 458 -7.43 -6.20 -14.50
N ASN A 459 -6.35 -5.42 -14.73
CA ASN A 459 -6.33 -3.95 -14.63
C ASN A 459 -7.19 -3.39 -13.47
N THR A 460 -7.07 -3.98 -12.28
CA THR A 460 -7.94 -3.68 -11.13
C THR A 460 -7.11 -3.38 -9.89
N GLY A 461 -7.50 -2.34 -9.16
CA GLY A 461 -6.75 -1.81 -8.02
C GLY A 461 -6.83 -2.68 -6.76
N TYR A 462 -5.66 -3.05 -6.22
CA TYR A 462 -5.51 -3.63 -4.87
C TYR A 462 -5.54 -2.55 -3.77
N GLY A 463 -5.31 -2.92 -2.51
CA GLY A 463 -5.22 -1.97 -1.38
C GLY A 463 -6.58 -1.47 -0.86
N PRO A 464 -6.67 -0.32 -0.17
CA PRO A 464 -7.96 0.18 0.33
C PRO A 464 -8.99 0.48 -0.76
N LEU A 465 -10.27 0.33 -0.41
CA LEU A 465 -11.42 0.69 -1.23
C LEU A 465 -12.48 1.36 -0.34
N ILE A 466 -13.11 2.44 -0.80
CA ILE A 466 -14.21 3.13 -0.11
C ILE A 466 -15.22 3.65 -1.13
N SER A 467 -16.51 3.42 -0.86
CA SER A 467 -17.61 3.84 -1.75
C SER A 467 -18.20 5.18 -1.33
N ALA A 468 -18.38 5.42 -0.03
CA ALA A 468 -18.89 6.71 0.45
C ALA A 468 -18.52 6.98 1.91
N ILE A 469 -18.52 8.26 2.28
CA ILE A 469 -18.33 8.73 3.66
C ILE A 469 -19.52 9.59 4.05
N SER A 470 -20.03 9.40 5.26
CA SER A 470 -20.98 10.31 5.90
C SER A 470 -20.48 10.68 7.29
N ILE A 471 -20.48 11.97 7.61
CA ILE A 471 -20.12 12.51 8.91
C ILE A 471 -21.32 13.31 9.40
N GLU A 472 -21.91 12.94 10.52
CA GLU A 472 -23.11 13.59 11.05
C GLU A 472 -22.92 13.93 12.52
N LEU A 473 -23.33 15.13 12.94
CA LEU A 473 -23.34 15.47 14.36
C LEU A 473 -24.29 14.52 15.09
N GLY A 474 -23.77 13.82 16.11
CA GLY A 474 -24.55 12.91 16.92
C GLY A 474 -25.67 13.66 17.62
N ARG A 475 -26.93 13.25 17.40
CA ARG A 475 -28.04 13.73 18.23
C ARG A 475 -27.78 13.23 19.65
N LEU A 476 -27.71 14.15 20.61
CA LEU A 476 -27.87 13.83 22.03
C LEU A 476 -29.21 13.10 22.14
N VAL A 477 -29.18 11.79 22.38
CA VAL A 477 -30.37 11.08 22.85
C VAL A 477 -30.59 11.64 24.25
N ALA A 478 -31.58 12.52 24.40
CA ALA A 478 -32.06 12.92 25.70
C ALA A 478 -32.45 11.64 26.44
N ILE A 479 -31.76 11.37 27.55
CA ILE A 479 -32.04 10.23 28.44
C ILE A 479 -33.38 10.46 29.13
#